data_AF-A0AA41AU49-F1
#
_entry.id   AF-A0AA41AU49-F1
#
_cell.length_a   1.000
_cell.length_b   1.000
_cell.length_c   1.000
_cell.angle_alpha   90.00
_cell.angle_beta   90.00
_cell.angle_gamma   90.00
#
_symmetry.space_group_name_H-M   'P 1'
#
loop_
_entity.id
_entity.type
_entity.pdbx_description
1 polymer ?
#
loop_
_entity_poly.entity_id
_entity_poly.type
_entity_poly.pdbx_seq_one_letter_code
_entity_poly.pdbx_strand_id
1 'polypeptide(L)'
;MSRTTIRRRREAGELPGAVRDDRGWLIPVEDLLAAGFRLNAPAAPDEKKDVGDQAAAGAQPGPAPGETAAALQSELDRLRGEHALALADECQVRQLAESEARRLQARLDERATTSRPATALAALTPAPDRAAIPRPAQAPPAPFTALSTASPSAETGEASDVSEAGRRCRWWPRRD
;
A
#
# COMPACT_ATOMS: atom_id res chain seq x y z
N MET A 1 -1.16 10.45 -44.80
CA MET A 1 0.03 11.01 -44.12
C MET A 1 1.18 10.02 -44.23
N SER A 2 2.40 10.46 -44.54
CA SER A 2 3.55 9.58 -44.81
C SER A 2 4.60 9.67 -43.71
N ARG A 3 5.22 8.53 -43.36
CA ARG A 3 6.29 8.41 -42.34
C ARG A 3 7.48 9.34 -42.62
N THR A 4 7.75 9.60 -43.89
CA THR A 4 8.82 10.50 -44.37
C THR A 4 8.58 11.95 -43.98
N THR A 5 7.33 12.43 -44.02
CA THR A 5 6.97 13.80 -43.61
C THR A 5 7.18 14.03 -42.12
N ILE A 6 6.79 13.05 -41.30
CA ILE A 6 6.98 13.09 -39.84
C ILE A 6 8.48 13.14 -39.51
N ARG A 7 9.29 12.32 -40.18
CA ARG A 7 10.75 12.31 -40.00
C ARG A 7 11.38 13.68 -40.33
N ARG A 8 11.01 14.29 -41.46
CA ARG A 8 11.55 15.59 -41.89
C ARG A 8 11.23 16.70 -40.89
N ARG A 9 10.01 16.75 -40.36
CA ARG A 9 9.61 17.78 -39.39
C ARG A 9 10.26 17.59 -38.02
N ARG A 10 10.49 16.35 -37.60
CA ARG A 10 11.30 16.06 -36.42
C ARG A 10 12.74 16.58 -36.59
N GLU A 11 13.36 16.32 -37.74
CA GLU A 11 14.72 16.84 -38.05
C GLU A 11 14.76 18.38 -38.11
N ALA A 12 13.63 19.03 -38.44
CA ALA A 12 13.48 20.48 -38.40
C ALA A 12 13.20 21.05 -37.00
N GLY A 13 13.05 20.21 -35.97
CA GLY A 13 12.80 20.64 -34.59
C GLY A 13 11.35 21.04 -34.29
N GLU A 14 10.41 20.76 -35.18
CA GLU A 14 8.98 21.09 -35.00
C GLU A 14 8.25 20.15 -34.02
N LEU A 15 8.95 19.13 -33.49
CA LEU A 15 8.40 18.09 -32.61
C LEU A 15 9.32 17.95 -31.36
N PRO A 16 9.20 18.87 -30.39
CA PRO A 16 10.17 19.01 -29.29
C PRO A 16 10.13 17.86 -28.26
N GLY A 17 9.00 17.16 -28.11
CA GLY A 17 8.82 16.04 -27.21
C GLY A 17 9.14 14.67 -27.82
N ALA A 18 9.74 14.63 -29.03
CA ALA A 18 10.12 13.39 -29.68
C ALA A 18 11.29 12.69 -28.95
N VAL A 19 11.02 11.53 -28.34
CA VAL A 19 12.02 10.71 -27.63
C VAL A 19 12.34 9.47 -28.45
N ARG A 20 13.62 9.08 -28.48
CA ARG A 20 14.06 7.84 -29.13
C ARG A 20 14.04 6.68 -28.15
N ASP A 21 13.38 5.60 -28.55
CA ASP A 21 13.30 4.32 -27.84
C ASP A 21 13.86 3.20 -28.75
N ASP A 22 14.01 2.00 -28.20
CA ASP A 22 14.54 0.82 -28.90
C ASP A 22 13.69 0.39 -30.10
N ARG A 23 12.41 0.77 -30.10
CA ARG A 23 11.42 0.47 -31.16
C ARG A 23 11.26 1.59 -32.19
N GLY A 24 11.88 2.75 -31.98
CA GLY A 24 11.77 3.91 -32.87
C GLY A 24 11.60 5.23 -32.13
N TRP A 25 11.03 6.21 -32.81
CA TRP A 25 10.76 7.52 -32.22
C TRP A 25 9.34 7.56 -31.66
N LEU A 26 9.23 7.82 -30.37
CA LEU A 26 8.00 8.15 -29.68
C LEU A 26 7.78 9.66 -29.81
N ILE A 27 6.69 10.04 -30.47
CA ILE A 27 6.34 11.44 -30.69
C ILE A 27 4.98 11.65 -30.01
N PRO A 28 4.88 12.58 -29.04
CA PRO A 28 3.61 12.92 -28.40
C PRO A 28 2.55 13.32 -29.43
N VAL A 29 1.30 12.95 -29.18
CA VAL A 29 0.19 13.27 -30.07
C VAL A 29 -0.04 14.79 -30.14
N GLU A 30 0.19 15.47 -29.02
CA GLU A 30 0.09 16.92 -28.84
C GLU A 30 1.05 17.64 -29.79
N ASP A 31 2.29 17.16 -29.88
CA ASP A 31 3.30 17.72 -30.79
C ASP A 31 2.94 17.49 -32.25
N LEU A 32 2.38 16.32 -32.58
CA LEU A 32 1.89 16.04 -33.93
C LEU A 32 0.76 17.00 -34.30
N LEU A 33 -0.19 17.23 -33.39
CA LEU A 33 -1.29 18.16 -33.62
C LEU A 33 -0.80 19.61 -33.69
N ALA A 34 0.15 20.01 -32.84
CA ALA A 34 0.75 21.35 -32.83
C ALA A 34 1.55 21.63 -34.12
N ALA A 35 2.23 20.62 -34.67
CA ALA A 35 2.86 20.68 -35.99
C ALA A 35 1.85 20.63 -37.15
N GLY A 36 0.54 20.56 -36.85
CA GLY A 36 -0.53 20.57 -37.85
C GLY A 36 -0.75 19.22 -38.55
N PHE A 37 -0.21 18.12 -38.00
CA PHE A 37 -0.56 16.80 -38.49
C PHE A 37 -1.98 16.45 -38.08
N ARG A 38 -2.79 16.00 -39.04
CA ARG A 38 -4.12 15.44 -38.78
C ARG A 38 -3.99 13.92 -38.70
N LEU A 39 -4.28 13.37 -37.52
CA LEU A 39 -4.46 11.94 -37.36
C LEU A 39 -5.79 11.58 -38.03
N ASN A 40 -5.73 10.76 -39.07
CA ASN A 40 -6.93 10.13 -39.62
C ASN A 40 -7.41 9.11 -38.59
N ALA A 41 -8.12 9.60 -37.57
CA ALA A 41 -9.03 8.74 -36.84
C ALA A 41 -10.01 8.15 -37.87
N PRO A 42 -10.38 6.86 -37.79
CA PRO A 42 -11.58 6.40 -38.50
C PRO A 42 -12.68 7.42 -38.21
N ALA A 43 -13.33 7.90 -39.27
CA ALA A 43 -14.37 8.91 -39.17
C ALA A 43 -15.27 8.55 -37.99
N ALA A 44 -15.48 9.48 -37.06
CA ALA A 44 -16.62 9.37 -36.17
C ALA A 44 -17.84 9.09 -37.06
N PRO A 45 -18.73 8.14 -36.70
CA PRO A 45 -19.90 7.84 -37.50
C PRO A 45 -20.60 9.16 -37.83
N ASP A 46 -20.83 9.36 -39.12
CA ASP A 46 -21.34 10.57 -39.75
C ASP A 46 -22.45 11.18 -38.88
N GLU A 47 -22.12 12.23 -38.12
CA GLU A 47 -23.14 13.10 -37.54
C GLU A 47 -23.76 13.82 -38.73
N LYS A 48 -24.86 13.22 -39.20
CA LYS A 48 -25.67 13.68 -40.30
C LYS A 48 -25.78 15.20 -40.23
N LYS A 49 -25.30 15.82 -41.29
CA LYS A 49 -25.61 17.19 -41.66
C LYS A 49 -27.12 17.24 -41.91
N ASP A 50 -27.90 17.50 -40.86
CA ASP A 50 -29.34 17.74 -40.96
C ASP A 50 -29.59 19.05 -41.71
N VAL A 51 -29.76 18.91 -43.03
CA VAL A 51 -30.55 19.82 -43.83
C VAL A 51 -31.61 18.97 -44.51
N GLY A 52 -32.83 19.00 -43.96
CA GLY A 52 -34.00 18.44 -44.62
C GLY A 52 -34.79 17.48 -43.75
N ASP A 53 -35.66 18.08 -42.94
CA ASP A 53 -37.07 17.73 -42.75
C ASP A 53 -37.46 16.30 -42.32
N GLN A 54 -38.30 16.28 -41.28
CA GLN A 54 -39.09 15.17 -40.72
C GLN A 54 -38.37 14.08 -39.90
N ALA A 55 -38.44 14.21 -38.57
CA ALA A 55 -39.30 13.37 -37.72
C ALA A 55 -39.05 13.66 -36.24
N ALA A 56 -40.13 13.84 -35.48
CA ALA A 56 -40.09 13.94 -34.03
C ALA A 56 -39.55 12.65 -33.40
N ALA A 57 -38.40 12.73 -32.72
CA ALA A 57 -37.98 11.77 -31.71
C ALA A 57 -36.96 12.41 -30.75
N GLY A 58 -37.46 12.92 -29.63
CA GLY A 58 -36.71 13.06 -28.37
C GLY A 58 -35.39 13.84 -28.42
N ALA A 59 -35.45 15.16 -28.60
CA ALA A 59 -34.39 16.04 -28.12
C ALA A 59 -34.33 15.93 -26.58
N GLN A 60 -33.53 14.99 -26.08
CA GLN A 60 -33.06 15.07 -24.70
C GLN A 60 -32.19 16.33 -24.62
N PRO A 61 -32.52 17.30 -23.75
CA PRO A 61 -31.61 18.39 -23.46
C PRO A 61 -30.35 17.75 -22.86
N GLY A 62 -29.24 17.77 -23.60
CA GLY A 62 -27.94 17.43 -23.01
C GLY A 62 -27.69 18.36 -21.83
N PRO A 63 -27.09 17.85 -20.72
CA PRO A 63 -26.84 18.66 -19.54
C PRO A 63 -26.07 19.92 -19.95
N ALA A 64 -26.52 21.06 -19.44
CA ALA A 64 -25.91 22.34 -19.80
C ALA A 64 -24.40 22.28 -19.47
N PRO A 65 -23.50 22.86 -20.28
CA PRO A 65 -22.06 22.81 -20.04
C PRO A 65 -21.64 23.37 -18.66
N GLY A 66 -22.50 24.16 -18.00
CA GLY A 66 -22.30 24.58 -16.62
C GLY A 66 -22.55 23.49 -15.57
N GLU A 67 -23.47 22.56 -15.82
CA GLU A 67 -23.77 21.43 -14.92
C GLU A 67 -22.62 20.42 -14.91
N THR A 68 -22.01 20.17 -16.08
CA THR A 68 -20.84 19.29 -16.20
C THR A 68 -19.60 19.92 -15.55
N ALA A 69 -19.38 21.22 -15.73
CA ALA A 69 -18.29 21.94 -15.05
C ALA A 69 -18.45 21.93 -13.52
N ALA A 70 -19.67 22.13 -13.01
CA ALA A 70 -19.95 22.06 -11.58
C ALA A 70 -19.75 20.64 -11.02
N ALA A 71 -20.16 19.61 -11.76
CA ALA A 71 -19.93 18.22 -11.40
C ALA A 71 -18.43 17.91 -11.31
N LEU A 72 -17.64 18.29 -12.33
CA LEU A 72 -16.19 18.10 -12.32
C LEU A 72 -15.50 18.86 -11.19
N GLN A 73 -15.97 20.08 -10.88
CA GLN A 73 -15.45 20.84 -9.76
C GLN A 73 -15.74 20.15 -8.42
N SER A 74 -16.96 19.61 -8.24
CA SER A 74 -17.31 18.85 -7.03
C SER A 74 -16.47 17.58 -6.86
N GLU A 75 -16.15 16.92 -7.97
CA GLU A 75 -15.32 15.71 -7.97
C GLU A 75 -13.85 16.05 -7.65
N LEU A 76 -13.32 17.14 -8.20
CA LEU A 76 -11.99 17.64 -7.84
C LEU A 76 -11.90 18.02 -6.36
N ASP A 77 -12.92 18.69 -5.82
CA ASP A 77 -12.93 19.08 -4.41
C ASP A 77 -13.06 17.87 -3.49
N ARG A 78 -13.83 16.85 -3.91
CA ARG A 78 -13.86 15.56 -3.24
C ARG A 78 -12.48 14.89 -3.23
N LEU A 79 -11.81 14.78 -4.39
CA LEU A 79 -10.49 14.16 -4.50
C LEU A 79 -9.43 14.92 -3.70
N ARG A 80 -9.49 16.25 -3.68
CA ARG A 80 -8.62 17.08 -2.83
C ARG A 80 -8.86 16.81 -1.35
N GLY A 81 -10.12 16.66 -0.93
CA GLY A 81 -10.48 16.29 0.43
C GLY A 81 -9.95 14.91 0.82
N GLU A 82 -10.16 13.90 -0.03
CA GLU A 82 -9.65 12.54 0.18
C GLU A 82 -8.12 12.52 0.28
N HIS A 83 -7.43 13.24 -0.61
CA HIS A 83 -5.98 13.35 -0.57
C HIS A 83 -5.46 14.07 0.68
N ALA A 84 -6.13 15.14 1.12
CA ALA A 84 -5.76 15.84 2.35
C ALA A 84 -5.90 14.95 3.59
N LEU A 85 -6.94 14.11 3.64
CA LEU A 85 -7.11 13.11 4.70
C LEU A 85 -6.01 12.06 4.66
N ALA A 86 -5.68 11.52 3.49
CA ALA A 86 -4.61 10.53 3.35
C ALA A 86 -3.24 11.06 3.85
N LEU A 87 -2.89 12.30 3.50
CA LEU A 87 -1.66 12.94 3.99
C LEU A 87 -1.68 13.15 5.52
N ALA A 88 -2.84 13.49 6.09
CA ALA A 88 -2.98 13.65 7.54
C ALA A 88 -2.76 12.31 8.27
N ASP A 89 -3.35 11.23 7.75
CA ASP A 89 -3.18 9.88 8.30
C ASP A 89 -1.72 9.42 8.23
N GLU A 90 -1.04 9.62 7.09
CA GLU A 90 0.39 9.30 6.94
C GLU A 90 1.25 10.08 7.94
N CYS A 91 0.98 11.38 8.09
CA CYS A 91 1.67 12.23 9.05
C CYS A 91 1.43 11.76 10.49
N GLN A 92 0.21 11.35 10.84
CA GLN A 92 -0.12 10.83 12.16
C GLN A 92 0.59 9.51 12.45
N VAL A 93 0.58 8.56 11.51
CA VAL A 93 1.29 7.28 11.65
C VAL A 93 2.79 7.52 11.85
N ARG A 94 3.37 8.43 11.07
CA ARG A 94 4.78 8.80 11.20
C ARG A 94 5.09 9.40 12.58
N GLN A 95 4.26 10.33 13.07
CA GLN A 95 4.46 10.93 14.39
C GLN A 95 4.39 9.90 15.52
N LEU A 96 3.45 8.96 15.44
CA LEU A 96 3.35 7.85 16.40
C LEU A 96 4.61 6.99 16.36
N ALA A 97 5.04 6.55 15.17
CA ALA A 97 6.26 5.76 15.01
C ALA A 97 7.51 6.48 15.54
N GLU A 98 7.65 7.78 15.27
CA GLU A 98 8.75 8.60 15.79
C GLU A 98 8.72 8.69 17.32
N SER A 99 7.54 8.86 17.92
CA SER A 99 7.40 8.92 19.38
C SER A 99 7.75 7.59 20.06
N GLU A 100 7.35 6.47 19.47
CA GLU A 100 7.68 5.14 19.95
C GLU A 100 9.18 4.85 19.80
N ALA A 101 9.78 5.22 18.68
CA ALA A 101 11.22 5.08 18.46
C ALA A 101 12.02 5.86 19.52
N ARG A 102 11.64 7.11 19.80
CA ARG A 102 12.27 7.92 20.87
C ARG A 102 12.11 7.26 22.25
N ARG A 103 10.93 6.73 22.56
CA ARG A 103 10.67 6.04 23.82
C ARG A 103 11.52 4.78 23.97
N LEU A 104 11.64 3.97 22.91
CA LEU A 104 12.47 2.78 22.92
C LEU A 104 13.95 3.13 23.08
N GLN A 105 14.42 4.17 22.37
CA GLN A 105 15.78 4.65 22.49
C GLN A 105 16.11 5.08 23.92
N ALA A 106 15.24 5.87 24.56
CA ALA A 106 15.43 6.28 25.95
C ALA A 106 15.57 5.08 26.91
N ARG A 107 14.76 4.03 26.72
CA ARG A 107 14.85 2.79 27.53
C ARG A 107 16.15 2.02 27.28
N LEU A 108 16.67 2.05 26.05
CA LEU A 108 17.95 1.43 25.72
C LEU A 108 19.10 2.21 26.38
N ASP A 109 19.03 3.54 26.35
CA ASP A 109 20.03 4.40 26.99
C ASP A 109 20.05 4.20 28.51
N GLU A 110 18.89 4.11 29.18
CA GLU A 110 18.76 3.75 30.60
C GLU A 110 19.38 2.39 30.93
N ARG A 111 19.23 1.40 30.04
CA ARG A 111 19.85 0.08 30.22
C ARG A 111 21.35 0.11 29.95
N ALA A 112 21.80 0.92 28.99
CA ALA A 112 23.21 1.08 28.67
C ALA A 112 23.96 1.71 29.86
N THR A 113 23.38 2.72 30.52
CA THR A 113 23.97 3.32 31.73
C THR A 113 24.04 2.34 32.89
N THR A 114 23.02 1.50 33.06
CA THR A 114 22.96 0.50 34.14
C THR A 114 23.89 -0.70 33.90
N SER A 115 24.02 -1.17 32.66
CA SER A 115 24.84 -2.35 32.31
C SER A 115 26.32 -2.04 32.11
N ARG A 116 26.69 -0.83 31.70
CA ARG A 116 28.10 -0.41 31.56
C ARG A 116 28.95 -0.64 32.82
N PRO A 117 28.53 -0.25 34.04
CA PRO A 117 29.30 -0.56 35.25
C PRO A 117 29.35 -2.06 35.54
N ALA A 118 28.27 -2.82 35.26
CA ALA A 118 28.27 -4.27 35.45
C ALA A 118 29.27 -4.99 34.52
N THR A 119 29.37 -4.56 33.25
CA THR A 119 30.35 -5.08 32.29
C THR A 119 31.79 -4.71 32.70
N ALA A 120 32.02 -3.49 33.20
CA ALA A 120 33.33 -3.08 33.69
C ALA A 120 33.77 -3.89 34.93
N LEU A 121 32.84 -4.15 35.86
CA LEU A 121 33.10 -5.01 37.02
C LEU A 121 33.36 -6.45 36.61
N ALA A 122 32.59 -7.00 35.67
CA ALA A 122 32.80 -8.35 35.13
C ALA A 122 34.17 -8.52 34.45
N ALA A 123 34.70 -7.46 33.81
CA ALA A 123 36.04 -7.47 33.23
C ALA A 123 37.17 -7.44 34.28
N LEU A 124 36.88 -6.91 35.48
CA LEU A 124 37.83 -6.82 36.60
C LEU A 124 37.77 -8.02 37.54
N THR A 125 36.67 -8.78 37.53
CA THR A 125 36.57 -10.04 38.26
C THR A 125 37.04 -11.19 37.36
N PRO A 126 38.13 -11.92 37.67
CA PRO A 126 38.46 -13.13 36.95
C PRO A 126 37.26 -14.08 37.00
N ALA A 127 36.84 -14.59 35.83
CA ALA A 127 35.72 -15.50 35.74
C ALA A 127 35.95 -16.68 36.70
N PRO A 128 34.96 -17.07 37.53
CA PRO A 128 35.12 -18.23 38.40
C PRO A 128 35.42 -19.45 37.53
N ASP A 129 36.49 -20.16 37.89
CA ASP A 129 36.92 -21.36 37.19
C ASP A 129 35.75 -22.36 37.14
N ARG A 130 35.24 -22.58 35.93
CA ARG A 130 34.04 -23.41 35.69
C ARG A 130 34.29 -24.88 36.01
N ALA A 131 35.54 -25.26 36.29
CA ALA A 131 35.94 -26.58 36.74
C ALA A 131 35.38 -26.98 38.12
N ALA A 132 34.92 -26.02 38.94
CA ALA A 132 34.50 -26.28 40.32
C ALA A 132 32.97 -26.41 40.56
N ILE A 133 32.12 -26.27 39.54
CA ILE A 133 30.66 -26.44 39.73
C ILE A 133 30.33 -27.94 39.60
N PRO A 134 29.98 -28.65 40.70
CA PRO A 134 29.48 -30.00 40.58
C PRO A 134 28.19 -29.98 39.75
N ARG A 135 28.21 -30.70 38.63
CA ARG A 135 27.02 -30.95 37.81
C ARG A 135 25.94 -31.53 38.72
N PRO A 136 24.76 -30.90 38.89
CA PRO A 136 23.69 -31.52 39.66
C PRO A 136 23.39 -32.86 39.00
N ALA A 137 23.43 -33.93 39.82
CA ALA A 137 23.12 -35.28 39.38
C ALA A 137 21.76 -35.28 38.69
N GLN A 138 21.76 -35.72 37.44
CA GLN A 138 20.57 -35.84 36.62
C GLN A 138 19.64 -36.85 37.31
N ALA A 139 18.53 -36.37 37.90
CA ALA A 139 17.53 -37.24 38.51
C ALA A 139 16.96 -38.18 37.42
N PRO A 140 16.71 -39.47 37.74
CA PRO A 140 16.15 -40.40 36.77
C PRO A 140 14.74 -39.93 36.35
N PRO A 141 14.34 -40.18 35.08
CA PRO A 141 13.02 -39.80 34.61
C PRO A 141 11.94 -40.58 35.38
N ALA A 142 11.05 -39.86 36.06
CA ALA A 142 9.84 -40.46 36.62
C ALA A 142 8.94 -40.99 35.49
N PRO A 143 8.26 -42.14 35.67
CA PRO A 143 7.31 -42.64 34.68
C PRO A 143 6.12 -41.70 34.58
N PHE A 144 5.89 -41.22 33.36
CA PHE A 144 4.78 -40.38 32.97
C PHE A 144 3.47 -41.15 33.19
N THR A 145 2.70 -40.80 34.23
CA THR A 145 1.35 -41.36 34.42
C THR A 145 0.40 -40.57 33.52
N ALA A 146 0.06 -41.14 32.37
CA ALA A 146 -1.03 -40.66 31.55
C ALA A 146 -2.36 -40.99 32.27
N LEU A 147 -3.09 -39.98 32.73
CA LEU A 147 -4.51 -40.13 33.00
C LEU A 147 -5.31 -39.54 31.85
N SER A 148 -5.93 -40.48 31.15
CA SER A 148 -6.88 -40.34 30.06
C SER A 148 -8.08 -39.46 30.43
N THR A 149 -8.43 -38.62 29.46
CA THR A 149 -9.77 -38.29 28.97
C THR A 149 -10.98 -38.76 29.79
N ALA A 150 -11.74 -37.80 30.30
CA ALA A 150 -13.20 -37.90 30.39
C ALA A 150 -13.80 -36.58 29.89
N SER A 151 -14.41 -36.64 28.71
CA SER A 151 -15.27 -35.57 28.16
C SER A 151 -16.64 -35.58 28.86
N PRO A 152 -17.39 -34.46 28.81
CA PRO A 152 -18.60 -34.23 29.59
C PRO A 152 -19.89 -34.63 28.84
N SER A 153 -20.93 -35.00 29.60
CA SER A 153 -22.35 -34.98 29.19
C SER A 153 -23.15 -34.38 30.36
N ALA A 154 -23.62 -33.14 30.22
CA ALA A 154 -25.02 -32.71 29.96
C ALA A 154 -25.94 -32.92 31.19
N GLU A 155 -26.51 -31.87 31.79
CA GLU A 155 -27.87 -31.36 31.55
C GLU A 155 -28.05 -29.96 32.20
N THR A 156 -28.43 -28.91 31.45
CA THR A 156 -29.78 -28.30 31.33
C THR A 156 -30.04 -27.14 32.32
N GLY A 157 -30.09 -25.90 31.80
CA GLY A 157 -30.60 -24.73 32.54
C GLY A 157 -30.15 -23.35 32.01
N GLU A 158 -30.82 -22.88 30.95
CA GLU A 158 -31.12 -21.49 30.55
C GLU A 158 -30.05 -20.37 30.37
N ALA A 159 -30.29 -19.61 29.28
CA ALA A 159 -29.92 -18.22 28.99
C ALA A 159 -28.63 -17.92 28.19
N SER A 160 -28.85 -17.77 26.87
CA SER A 160 -28.35 -16.73 25.95
C SER A 160 -26.85 -16.53 25.64
N ASP A 161 -26.51 -16.97 24.44
CA ASP A 161 -25.94 -16.21 23.29
C ASP A 161 -24.49 -15.68 23.27
N VAL A 162 -23.73 -16.22 22.29
CA VAL A 162 -22.61 -15.68 21.46
C VAL A 162 -21.34 -15.17 22.17
N SER A 163 -20.09 -15.44 21.79
CA SER A 163 -19.36 -16.45 21.01
C SER A 163 -17.87 -16.09 21.15
N GLU A 164 -17.01 -17.11 21.11
CA GLU A 164 -15.66 -17.06 20.53
C GLU A 164 -14.53 -16.35 21.31
N ALA A 165 -14.32 -16.77 22.56
CA ALA A 165 -12.99 -16.77 23.17
C ALA A 165 -12.36 -18.16 23.00
N GLY A 166 -11.38 -18.34 22.10
CA GLY A 166 -10.70 -19.64 22.05
C GLY A 166 -9.66 -19.95 20.99
N ARG A 167 -9.38 -19.08 20.00
CA ARG A 167 -8.32 -19.39 19.01
C ARG A 167 -6.99 -18.80 19.47
N ARG A 168 -6.23 -19.61 20.22
CA ARG A 168 -4.82 -19.35 20.55
C ARG A 168 -3.98 -19.43 19.27
N CYS A 169 -3.56 -18.28 18.74
CA CYS A 169 -2.66 -18.21 17.60
C CYS A 169 -1.31 -18.88 17.94
N ARG A 170 -0.89 -19.84 17.12
CA ARG A 170 0.46 -20.43 17.17
C ARG A 170 1.42 -19.44 16.49
N TRP A 171 2.54 -19.15 17.16
CA TRP A 171 3.43 -18.02 16.86
C TRP A 171 4.61 -18.39 15.95
N TRP A 172 4.50 -19.48 15.18
CA TRP A 172 5.54 -19.87 14.23
C TRP A 172 4.95 -20.50 12.97
N PRO A 173 5.34 -20.03 11.77
CA PRO A 173 5.02 -20.73 10.53
C PRO A 173 6.00 -21.90 10.34
N ARG A 174 5.49 -23.03 9.85
CA ARG A 174 6.36 -24.06 9.27
C ARG A 174 6.88 -23.51 7.94
N ARG A 175 8.20 -23.61 7.73
CA ARG A 175 8.82 -23.46 6.42
C ARG A 175 8.59 -24.76 5.64
N ASP A 176 8.04 -24.62 4.44
CA ASP A 176 8.08 -25.65 3.39
C ASP A 176 9.44 -25.65 2.69
#